data_AF-A0A963JW14-F1
#
_entry.id   AF-A0A963JW14-F1
#
_cell.length_a   1.000
_cell.length_b   1.000
_cell.length_c   1.000
_cell.angle_alpha   90.00
_cell.angle_beta   90.00
_cell.angle_gamma   90.00
#
_symmetry.space_group_name_H-M   'P 1'
#
loop_
_entity.id
_entity.type
_entity.pdbx_description
1 polymer ?
#
loop_
_entity_poly.entity_id
_entity_poly.type
_entity_poly.pdbx_seq_one_letter_code
_entity_poly.pdbx_strand_id
1 'polypeptide(L)' 'MLAVAATHGLGVALIPPLLIEAELASGELVVACARPLRGERAYYLISPAQAPSPVLAAFSAWLATMAGPGA' A
#
# COMPACT_ATOMS: atom_id res chain seq x y z
N MET A 1 -8.26 11.23 -6.90
CA MET A 1 -9.60 10.71 -7.20
C MET A 1 -9.61 9.66 -8.31
N LEU A 2 -8.53 8.89 -8.50
CA LEU A 2 -8.46 7.91 -9.61
C LEU A 2 -9.27 6.64 -9.36
N ALA A 3 -9.30 6.15 -8.11
CA ALA A 3 -10.10 4.97 -7.73
C ALA A 3 -11.59 5.21 -8.07
N VAL A 4 -12.17 6.29 -7.52
CA VAL A 4 -13.57 6.68 -7.77
C VAL A 4 -13.90 6.77 -9.27
N ALA A 5 -13.04 7.36 -10.09
CA ALA A 5 -13.28 7.45 -11.52
C ALA A 5 -13.33 6.07 -12.20
N ALA A 6 -12.41 5.16 -11.82
CA ALA A 6 -12.42 3.79 -12.31
C ALA A 6 -13.67 3.03 -11.83
N THR A 7 -14.10 3.22 -10.58
CA THR A 7 -15.31 2.58 -10.02
C THR A 7 -16.58 3.00 -10.76
N HIS A 8 -16.63 4.23 -11.27
CA HIS A 8 -17.75 4.74 -12.07
C HIS A 8 -17.63 4.46 -13.57
N GLY A 9 -16.70 3.58 -13.99
CA GLY A 9 -16.55 3.16 -15.38
C GLY A 9 -15.94 4.22 -16.31
N LEU A 10 -15.25 5.23 -15.78
CA LEU A 10 -14.62 6.29 -16.59
C LEU A 10 -13.27 5.88 -17.19
N GLY A 11 -12.83 4.63 -17.00
CA GLY A 11 -11.62 4.07 -17.60
C GLY A 11 -10.87 3.13 -16.66
N VAL A 12 -9.55 3.05 -16.87
CA VAL A 12 -8.61 2.26 -16.06
C VAL A 12 -7.64 3.16 -15.32
N ALA A 13 -7.21 2.76 -14.12
CA ALA A 13 -6.27 3.52 -13.31
C ALA A 13 -5.14 2.64 -12.76
N LEU A 14 -3.92 3.19 -12.69
CA LEU A 14 -2.80 2.59 -11.99
C LEU A 14 -2.78 3.11 -10.55
N ILE A 15 -3.04 2.23 -9.60
CA ILE A 15 -3.20 2.57 -8.18
C ILE A 15 -2.51 1.48 -7.34
N PRO A 16 -1.80 1.85 -6.24
CA PRO A 16 -1.31 0.87 -5.27
C PRO A 16 -2.46 0.01 -4.70
N PRO A 17 -2.34 -1.33 -4.67
CA PRO A 17 -3.40 -2.20 -4.17
C PRO A 17 -3.89 -1.86 -2.76
N LEU A 18 -2.97 -1.46 -1.87
CA LEU A 18 -3.25 -1.02 -0.49
C LEU A 18 -4.35 0.06 -0.39
N LEU A 19 -4.53 0.86 -1.45
CA LEU A 19 -5.49 1.97 -1.44
C LEU A 19 -6.89 1.59 -1.96
N ILE A 20 -7.07 0.36 -2.47
CA ILE A 20 -8.31 -0.09 -3.13
C ILE A 20 -8.72 -1.51 -2.70
N GLU A 21 -8.26 -1.97 -1.54
CA GLU A 21 -8.54 -3.34 -1.07
C GLU A 21 -10.04 -3.59 -0.88
N ALA A 22 -10.79 -2.59 -0.42
CA ALA A 22 -12.23 -2.69 -0.21
C ALA A 22 -12.99 -2.86 -1.53
N GLU A 23 -12.65 -2.07 -2.55
CA GLU A 23 -13.25 -2.09 -3.88
C GLU A 23 -12.91 -3.39 -4.63
N LEU A 24 -11.71 -3.92 -4.43
CA LEU A 24 -11.34 -5.24 -4.96
C LEU A 24 -12.10 -6.37 -4.24
N ALA A 25 -12.28 -6.28 -2.92
CA ALA A 25 -13.02 -7.28 -2.15
C ALA A 25 -14.53 -7.25 -2.44
N SER A 26 -15.11 -6.07 -2.67
CA SER A 26 -16.52 -5.91 -3.04
C SER A 26 -16.80 -6.25 -4.51
N GLY A 27 -15.77 -6.29 -5.36
CA GLY A 27 -15.88 -6.49 -6.80
C GLY A 27 -16.26 -5.22 -7.58
N GLU A 28 -16.28 -4.05 -6.94
CA GLU A 28 -16.49 -2.77 -7.60
C GLU A 28 -15.31 -2.38 -8.51
N LEU A 29 -14.11 -2.86 -8.19
CA LEU A 29 -12.94 -2.81 -9.06
C LEU A 29 -12.42 -4.22 -9.34
N VAL A 30 -11.80 -4.39 -10.50
CA VAL A 30 -11.15 -5.63 -10.90
C VAL A 30 -9.74 -5.34 -11.41
N VAL A 31 -8.84 -6.32 -11.30
CA VAL A 31 -7.50 -6.21 -11.87
C VAL A 31 -7.58 -6.32 -13.39
N ALA A 32 -7.51 -5.19 -14.08
CA ALA A 32 -7.57 -5.14 -15.54
C ALA A 32 -6.35 -5.76 -16.23
N CYS A 33 -5.19 -5.79 -15.57
CA CYS A 33 -3.96 -6.38 -16.09
C CYS A 33 -3.14 -7.02 -14.96
N ALA A 34 -2.96 -8.34 -15.01
CA ALA A 34 -2.22 -9.11 -14.01
C ALA A 34 -0.69 -9.03 -14.17
N ARG A 35 -0.16 -7.86 -14.52
CA ARG A 35 1.28 -7.58 -14.63
C ARG A 35 1.63 -6.45 -13.67
N PRO A 36 2.10 -6.76 -12.45
CA PRO A 36 2.45 -5.73 -11.49
C PRO A 36 3.62 -4.90 -12.01
N LEU A 37 3.48 -3.58 -11.94
CA LEU A 37 4.55 -2.64 -12.23
C LEU A 37 5.29 -2.34 -10.93
N ARG A 38 6.60 -2.57 -10.91
CA ARG A 38 7.45 -2.11 -9.81
C ARG A 38 7.59 -0.60 -9.92
N GLY A 39 7.00 0.12 -8.97
CA GLY A 39 7.24 1.54 -8.81
C GLY A 39 8.61 1.81 -8.16
N GLU A 40 9.14 3.00 -8.37
CA GLU A 40 10.40 3.47 -7.74
C GLU A 40 10.18 4.02 -6.31
N ARG A 41 8.94 4.02 -5.82
CA ARG A 41 8.56 4.61 -4.54
C ARG A 41 8.40 3.53 -3.47
N ALA A 42 8.75 3.88 -2.24
CA ALA A 42 8.58 3.03 -1.05
C ALA A 42 8.00 3.85 0.11
N TYR A 43 7.45 3.16 1.11
CA TYR A 43 7.03 3.75 2.38
C TYR A 43 8.17 3.64 3.39
N TYR A 44 8.44 4.72 4.13
CA TYR A 44 9.55 4.80 5.07
C TYR A 44 9.06 5.14 6.47
N LEU A 45 9.62 4.47 7.47
CA LEU A 45 9.55 4.90 8.87
C LEU A 45 10.70 5.87 9.12
N ILE A 46 10.39 7.11 9.53
CA ILE A 46 11.39 8.15 9.78
C ILE A 46 11.42 8.45 11.28
N SER A 47 12.62 8.49 11.86
CA SER A 47 12.86 8.85 13.25
C SER A 47 14.01 9.84 13.38
N PRO A 48 14.11 10.56 14.51
CA PRO A 48 15.28 11.39 14.81
C PRO A 48 16.59 10.58 14.77
N ALA A 49 17.72 11.25 14.51
CA ALA A 49 19.02 10.61 14.34
C ALA A 49 19.63 10.04 15.63
N GLN A 50 19.12 10.43 16.80
CA GLN A 50 19.51 9.86 18.08
C GLN A 50 19.08 8.39 18.22
N ALA A 51 19.68 7.69 19.18
CA ALA A 51 19.31 6.32 19.49
C ALA A 51 17.79 6.20 19.75
N PRO A 52 17.09 5.24 19.11
CA PRO A 52 15.66 5.06 19.30
C PRO A 52 15.38 4.63 20.74
N SER A 53 14.25 5.09 21.29
CA SER A 53 13.78 4.58 22.57
C SER A 53 13.43 3.08 22.45
N PRO A 54 13.45 2.31 23.55
CA PRO A 54 13.06 0.90 23.52
C PRO A 54 11.66 0.67 22.90
N VAL A 55 10.73 1.62 23.12
CA VAL A 55 9.39 1.60 22.54
C VAL A 55 9.43 1.77 21.02
N LEU A 56 10.21 2.72 20.51
CA LEU A 56 10.36 2.93 19.08
C LEU A 56 11.04 1.75 18.40
N ALA A 57 12.04 1.14 19.05
CA ALA A 57 12.68 -0.07 18.55
C ALA A 57 11.68 -1.23 18.44
N ALA A 58 10.88 -1.48 19.50
CA ALA A 58 9.85 -2.51 19.50
C ALA A 58 8.79 -2.28 18.42
N PHE A 59 8.31 -1.03 18.28
CA PHE A 59 7.35 -0.66 17.24
C PHE A 59 7.92 -0.84 15.83
N SER A 60 9.17 -0.45 15.59
CA SER A 60 9.82 -0.59 14.28
C SER A 60 9.95 -2.06 13.88
N ALA A 61 10.30 -2.93 14.84
CA ALA A 61 10.39 -4.36 14.62
C ALA A 61 9.01 -4.97 14.27
N TRP A 62 7.98 -4.61 15.03
CA TRP A 62 6.60 -5.04 14.74
C TRP A 62 6.10 -4.50 13.38
N LEU A 63 6.41 -3.25 13.05
CA LEU A 63 5.99 -2.66 11.77
C LEU A 63 6.63 -3.40 10.59
N ALA A 64 7.89 -3.82 10.72
CA ALA A 64 8.56 -4.63 9.70
C ALA A 64 7.88 -5.99 9.48
N THR A 65 7.28 -6.59 10.52
CA THR A 65 6.51 -7.84 10.36
C THR A 65 5.17 -7.60 9.68
N MET A 66 4.53 -6.44 9.92
CA MET A 66 3.25 -6.09 9.32
C MET A 66 3.38 -5.63 7.85
N ALA A 67 4.48 -4.95 7.52
CA ALA A 67 4.74 -4.38 6.19
C ALA A 67 5.58 -5.30 5.29
N GLY A 68 5.97 -6.48 5.78
CA GLY A 68 6.61 -7.51 4.97
C GLY A 68 5.72 -7.91 3.78
N PRO A 69 6.30 -8.44 2.69
CA PRO A 69 5.51 -8.90 1.56
C PRO A 69 4.45 -9.89 2.05
N GLY A 70 3.17 -9.58 1.78
CA GLY A 70 2.07 -10.51 2.01
C GLY A 70 2.37 -11.83 1.29
N ALA A 71 2.18 -12.94 1.98
CA ALA A 71 2.36 -14.29 1.45
C ALA A 71 1.48 -14.55 0.21
#